data_AF-A0A6N3JX40-F1
#
_entry.id   AF-A0A6N3JX40-F1
#
_cell.length_a   1.000
_cell.length_b   1.000
_cell.length_c   1.000
_cell.angle_alpha   90.00
_cell.angle_beta   90.00
_cell.angle_gamma   90.00
#
_symmetry.space_group_name_H-M   'P 1'
#
loop_
_entity.id
_entity.type
_entity.pdbx_description
1 polymer ?
#
loop_
_entity_poly.entity_id
_entity_poly.type
_entity_poly.pdbx_seq_one_letter_code
_entity_poly.pdbx_strand_id
1 'polypeptide(L)'
;MNEQTGRPTLIFDVKAFDAAVADRGFTKQEDKADYLGVSRASYSKVTRGLEQPSPKFIAAVLLRFTDPDSPDTLNRFFKAEIR
;
A
#
# COMPACT_ATOMS: atom_id res chain seq x y z
N MET A 1 -0.06 31.97 -14.04
CA MET A 1 -0.70 30.85 -13.32
C MET A 1 -0.03 29.60 -13.86
N ASN A 2 0.96 29.04 -13.15
CA ASN A 2 1.57 27.78 -13.59
C ASN A 2 0.74 26.66 -12.98
N GLU A 3 -0.17 26.08 -13.76
CA GLU A 3 -0.81 24.82 -13.39
C GLU A 3 0.28 23.76 -13.31
N GLN A 4 0.63 23.34 -12.08
CA GLN A 4 1.32 22.07 -11.86
C GLN A 4 0.39 20.96 -12.33
N THR A 5 0.49 20.58 -13.60
CA THR A 5 -0.18 19.39 -14.14
C THR A 5 0.59 18.15 -13.65
N GLY A 6 0.50 17.85 -12.35
CA GLY A 6 1.07 16.62 -11.79
C GLY A 6 0.35 15.39 -12.32
N ARG A 7 1.03 14.25 -12.35
CA ARG A 7 0.40 12.99 -12.80
C ARG A 7 -0.31 12.34 -11.62
N PRO A 8 -1.57 11.89 -11.79
CA PRO A 8 -2.23 11.12 -10.75
C PRO A 8 -1.41 9.86 -10.48
N THR A 9 -1.01 9.71 -9.22
CA THR A 9 -0.16 8.63 -8.74
C THR A 9 -0.89 7.91 -7.61
N LEU A 10 -0.97 6.58 -7.70
CA LEU A 10 -1.49 5.76 -6.61
C LEU A 10 -0.40 5.55 -5.56
N ILE A 11 -0.71 5.85 -4.31
CA ILE A 11 0.19 5.76 -3.16
C ILE A 11 -0.37 4.74 -2.17
N PHE A 12 0.51 3.89 -1.66
CA PHE A 12 0.19 2.97 -0.59
C PHE A 12 0.34 3.66 0.78
N ASP A 13 -0.73 3.70 1.56
CA ASP A 13 -0.72 4.25 2.91
C ASP A 13 -0.11 3.26 3.90
N VAL A 14 1.22 3.38 4.04
CA VAL A 14 2.00 2.54 4.96
C VAL A 14 1.57 2.71 6.42
N LYS A 15 1.07 3.89 6.83
CA LYS A 15 0.63 4.10 8.21
C LYS A 15 -0.66 3.36 8.50
N ALA A 16 -1.62 3.42 7.57
CA ALA A 16 -2.87 2.67 7.67
C ALA A 16 -2.62 1.15 7.67
N PHE A 17 -1.70 0.69 6.82
CA PHE A 17 -1.29 -0.70 6.79
C PHE A 17 -0.61 -1.14 8.09
N ASP A 18 0.36 -0.37 8.58
CA ASP A 18 1.10 -0.66 9.81
C ASP A 18 0.17 -0.79 11.02
N ALA A 19 -0.82 0.10 11.14
CA ALA A 19 -1.85 -0.01 12.16
C ALA A 19 -2.67 -1.31 12.01
N ALA A 20 -2.99 -1.73 10.78
CA ALA A 20 -3.80 -2.92 10.52
C ALA A 20 -3.05 -4.25 10.72
N VAL A 21 -1.72 -4.24 10.75
CA VAL A 21 -0.88 -5.42 11.03
C VAL A 21 -0.25 -5.41 12.43
N ALA A 22 -0.30 -4.28 13.15
CA ALA A 22 0.25 -4.14 14.49
C ALA A 22 -0.38 -5.15 15.46
N ASP A 23 -1.70 -5.32 15.43
CA ASP A 23 -2.43 -6.28 16.28
C ASP A 23 -2.08 -7.74 15.99
N ARG A 24 -1.41 -8.00 14.86
CA ARG A 24 -0.93 -9.33 14.43
C ARG A 24 0.55 -9.56 14.74
N GLY A 25 1.21 -8.60 15.41
CA GLY A 25 2.62 -8.71 15.82
C GLY A 25 3.64 -8.39 14.73
N PHE A 26 3.22 -7.95 13.54
CA PHE A 26 4.14 -7.63 12.44
C PHE A 26 4.75 -6.22 12.64
N THR A 27 5.97 -6.19 13.18
CA THR A 27 6.67 -4.93 13.50
C THR A 27 7.79 -4.60 12.51
N LYS A 28 8.44 -5.60 11.91
CA LYS A 28 9.54 -5.40 10.95
C LYS A 28 9.02 -5.29 9.52
N GLN A 29 9.73 -4.53 8.68
CA GLN A 29 9.39 -4.41 7.25
C GLN A 29 9.45 -5.76 6.51
N GLU A 30 10.36 -6.65 6.92
CA GLU A 30 10.53 -7.97 6.30
C GLU A 30 9.29 -8.84 6.53
N ASP A 31 8.87 -8.98 7.78
CA ASP A 31 7.68 -9.75 8.14
C ASP A 31 6.41 -9.21 7.44
N LYS A 32 6.31 -7.89 7.25
CA LYS A 32 5.21 -7.23 6.51
C LYS A 32 5.24 -7.55 5.01
N ALA A 33 6.42 -7.58 4.40
CA ALA A 33 6.58 -7.95 3.00
C ALA A 33 6.25 -9.44 2.78
N ASP A 34 6.72 -10.29 3.69
CA ASP A 34 6.43 -11.73 3.68
C ASP A 34 4.94 -12.01 3.92
N TYR A 35 4.31 -11.28 4.84
CA TYR A 35 2.87 -11.34 5.07
C TYR A 35 2.09 -11.06 3.77
N LEU A 36 2.52 -10.07 2.99
CA LEU A 36 1.94 -9.76 1.69
C LEU A 36 2.40 -10.71 0.56
N GLY A 37 3.41 -11.56 0.78
CA GLY A 37 3.98 -12.41 -0.28
C GLY A 37 4.64 -11.61 -1.40
N VAL A 38 5.20 -10.44 -1.07
CA VAL A 38 5.93 -9.56 -2.01
C VAL A 38 7.41 -9.49 -1.63
N SER A 39 8.28 -9.17 -2.59
CA SER A 39 9.70 -9.03 -2.26
C SER A 39 9.94 -7.83 -1.35
N ARG A 40 10.89 -7.97 -0.41
CA ARG A 40 11.33 -6.88 0.47
C ARG A 40 11.74 -5.62 -0.30
N ALA A 41 12.40 -5.79 -1.45
CA ALA A 41 12.80 -4.68 -2.30
C ALA A 41 11.59 -3.92 -2.87
N SER A 42 10.58 -4.64 -3.39
CA SER A 42 9.35 -4.02 -3.90
C SER A 42 8.59 -3.32 -2.79
N TYR A 43 8.41 -3.98 -1.63
CA TYR A 43 7.77 -3.39 -0.47
C TYR A 43 8.46 -2.10 -0.01
N SER A 44 9.80 -2.11 0.08
CA SER A 44 10.57 -0.93 0.50
C SER A 44 10.43 0.24 -0.47
N LYS A 45 10.45 -0.01 -1.79
CA LYS A 45 10.25 1.04 -2.78
C LYS A 45 8.85 1.65 -2.72
N VAL A 46 7.82 0.81 -2.62
CA VAL A 46 6.42 1.25 -2.55
C VAL A 46 6.15 2.04 -1.27
N THR A 47 6.56 1.53 -0.10
CA THR A 47 6.34 2.22 1.19
C THR A 47 7.12 3.54 1.34
N ARG A 48 8.22 3.70 0.60
CA ARG A 48 8.98 4.96 0.53
C ARG A 48 8.47 5.92 -0.55
N GLY A 49 7.44 5.53 -1.32
CA GLY A 49 6.90 6.30 -2.43
C GLY A 49 7.86 6.45 -3.62
N LEU A 50 8.85 5.56 -3.73
CA LEU A 50 9.82 5.53 -4.85
C LEU A 50 9.27 4.81 -6.08
N GLU A 51 8.26 3.95 -5.88
CA GLU A 51 7.59 3.19 -6.95
C GLU A 51 6.09 3.14 -6.67
N GLN A 52 5.29 3.16 -7.73
CA GLN A 52 3.85 2.93 -7.60
C GLN A 52 3.58 1.46 -7.24
N PRO A 53 2.56 1.17 -6.42
CA PRO A 53 2.19 -0.21 -6.13
C PRO A 53 1.72 -0.90 -7.42
N SER A 54 2.39 -2.00 -7.78
CA SER A 54 2.00 -2.82 -8.93
C SER A 54 0.64 -3.49 -8.71
N PRO A 55 -0.06 -3.94 -9.76
CA PRO A 55 -1.31 -4.70 -9.62
C PRO A 55 -1.17 -5.92 -8.69
N LYS A 56 -0.01 -6.60 -8.71
CA LYS A 56 0.28 -7.72 -7.82
C LYS A 56 0.38 -7.28 -6.36
N PHE A 57 0.98 -6.12 -6.09
CA PHE A 57 1.06 -5.55 -4.74
C PHE A 57 -0.33 -5.16 -4.22
N ILE A 58 -1.14 -4.52 -5.07
CA ILE A 58 -2.51 -4.13 -4.72
C ILE A 58 -3.34 -5.37 -4.39
N ALA A 59 -3.30 -6.39 -5.26
CA ALA A 59 -3.99 -7.65 -5.03
C ALA A 59 -3.53 -8.35 -3.73
N ALA A 60 -2.23 -8.34 -3.43
CA ALA A 60 -1.69 -8.90 -2.19
C ALA A 60 -2.27 -8.25 -0.92
N VAL A 61 -2.37 -6.91 -0.91
CA VAL A 61 -3.00 -6.19 0.20
C VAL A 61 -4.49 -6.54 0.27
N LEU A 62 -5.19 -6.49 -0.86
CA LEU A 62 -6.61 -6.80 -0.88
C LEU A 62 -6.89 -8.23 -0.40
N LEU A 63 -6.16 -9.25 -0.84
CA LEU A 63 -6.38 -10.63 -0.39
C LEU A 63 -6.19 -10.83 1.13
N ARG A 64 -5.43 -9.96 1.81
CA ARG A 64 -5.21 -10.05 3.27
C ARG A 64 -6.23 -9.30 4.11
N PHE A 65 -6.88 -8.29 3.53
CA PHE A 65 -7.73 -7.35 4.27
C PHE A 65 -9.14 -7.16 3.70
N THR A 66 -9.42 -7.69 2.52
CA THR A 66 -10.72 -7.49 1.86
C THR A 66 -11.72 -8.44 2.49
N ASP A 67 -12.66 -7.83 3.20
CA ASP A 67 -14.01 -8.35 3.30
C ASP A 67 -14.65 -8.18 1.91
N PRO A 68 -15.10 -9.26 1.23
CA PRO A 68 -15.60 -9.20 -0.15
C PRO A 68 -16.75 -8.19 -0.36
N ASP A 69 -17.40 -7.75 0.72
CA ASP A 69 -18.52 -6.81 0.70
C ASP A 69 -18.16 -5.35 1.04
N SER A 70 -16.87 -5.00 1.24
CA SER A 70 -16.47 -3.65 1.66
C SER A 70 -15.50 -2.91 0.70
N PRO A 71 -15.99 -1.95 -0.10
CA PRO A 71 -15.15 -1.07 -0.92
C PRO A 71 -14.22 -0.15 -0.10
N ASP A 72 -14.47 0.00 1.21
CA ASP A 72 -13.64 0.82 2.11
C ASP A 72 -12.21 0.29 2.26
N THR A 73 -11.98 -1.01 2.03
CA THR A 73 -10.65 -1.62 2.13
C THR A 73 -9.66 -1.01 1.14
N LEU A 74 -10.10 -0.73 -0.09
CA LEU A 74 -9.21 -0.20 -1.13
C LEU A 74 -8.82 1.25 -0.83
N ASN A 75 -9.80 2.08 -0.46
CA ASN A 75 -9.59 3.48 -0.07
C ASN A 75 -8.82 3.63 1.25
N ARG A 76 -8.86 2.62 2.13
CA ARG A 76 -8.10 2.60 3.39
C ARG A 76 -6.59 2.52 3.16
N PHE A 77 -6.15 1.73 2.18
CA PHE A 77 -4.73 1.45 1.97
C PHE A 77 -4.14 2.11 0.73
N PHE A 78 -4.96 2.55 -0.24
CA PHE A 78 -4.48 3.15 -1.47
C PHE A 78 -5.13 4.52 -1.71
N LYS A 79 -4.30 5.55 -1.85
CA LYS A 79 -4.71 6.95 -2.04
C LYS A 79 -4.21 7.47 -3.39
N ALA A 80 -5.03 8.23 -4.09
CA ALA A 80 -4.59 8.97 -5.27
C ALA A 80 -4.00 10.32 -4.86
N GLU A 81 -2.79 10.65 -5.30
CA GLU A 81 -2.13 11.94 -5.10
C GLU A 81 -1.69 12.53 -6.45
N ILE A 82 -1.74 13.86 -6.57
CA ILE A 82 -1.10 14.59 -7.67
C ILE A 82 0.35 14.87 -7.25
N ARG A 83 1.33 14.36 -8.00
CA ARG A 83 2.77 14.58 -7.78
C ARG A 83 3.46 15.12 -9.02
#